data_AF-A0A661YXW9-F1
#
_entry.id   AF-A0A661YXW9-F1
#
_cell.length_a   1.000
_cell.length_b   1.000
_cell.length_c   1.000
_cell.angle_alpha   90.00
_cell.angle_beta   90.00
_cell.angle_gamma   90.00
#
_symmetry.space_group_name_H-M   'P 1'
#
loop_
_entity.id
_entity.type
_entity.pdbx_description
1 polymer ?
#
loop_
_entity_poly.entity_id
_entity_poly.type
_entity_poly.pdbx_seq_one_letter_code
_entity_poly.pdbx_strand_id
1 'polypeptide(L)'
;MRVVHRNYPEKIFQNFQRDFENTEKQLSDYLNSLAEEKYISNNMAADTFIRESLNHPSDFYFFKFLNDSLVYWSDNSVPLTHLDAMIGRETRVLELANGIYFYKDTLVANTRFSGLFLIKHNYPYQNIYLDNRFHPPFRAPSSTTISFQPGTYNVKNSHGFLFSIEPPLKTTPEKVPSLILLALYALAFVSLCASLFQLYLRLGGILRSKLLLVLAFSVDVVLLRLLMFIFNVPRNLHDSYLFKPGSFAASDWIPSIGDFVFNALAIMVIAYALFITYRYIRLKSKISLFRRYFLIFSLFLHIFIFYRLFLWAVNSLIMDASYSMNLNQIFFLNADSFLAFFVLTLLLFSFFLVSYRILGLAFQYSRHHFVVYFVFFILTSAIYTLLCVFIHDCELVLFIPLLVYVIAFFFQVQSLPDLNKVGFSSVLLYLFLFAILSTAVLSTYNGHKEAEQRKLLAIDLASGEDPLTEYMLLTVVDEMKADSQLLSLLSVSPYDLDMEDQAITYIEDNYLSDRLRKYEW
;
A
#
# COMPACT_ATOMS: atom_id res chain seq x y z
N MET A 1 -29.39 -4.43 14.02
CA MET A 1 -28.30 -3.91 13.15
C MET A 1 -28.73 -2.85 12.12
N ARG A 2 -30.01 -2.68 11.74
CA ARG A 2 -30.44 -1.66 10.75
C ARG A 2 -30.51 -0.20 11.26
N VAL A 3 -30.50 0.04 12.57
CA VAL A 3 -30.69 1.38 13.15
C VAL A 3 -29.38 2.18 13.26
N VAL A 4 -28.23 1.51 13.38
CA VAL A 4 -26.92 2.19 13.54
C VAL A 4 -26.40 2.79 12.22
N HIS A 5 -26.82 2.25 11.07
CA HIS A 5 -26.35 2.71 9.76
C HIS A 5 -27.05 3.97 9.22
N ARG A 6 -28.27 4.30 9.66
CA ARG A 6 -28.98 5.50 9.16
C ARG A 6 -28.42 6.81 9.68
N ASN A 7 -27.82 6.81 10.87
CA ASN A 7 -27.32 8.05 11.50
C ASN A 7 -25.84 8.32 11.20
N TYR A 8 -25.16 7.46 10.43
CA TYR A 8 -23.73 7.62 10.17
C TYR A 8 -23.41 8.83 9.29
N PRO A 9 -24.05 9.02 8.11
CA PRO A 9 -23.80 10.21 7.28
C PRO A 9 -24.24 11.50 7.98
N GLU A 10 -25.35 11.46 8.71
CA GLU A 10 -25.87 12.60 9.47
C GLU A 10 -24.91 13.03 10.59
N LYS A 11 -24.32 12.07 11.33
CA LYS A 11 -23.32 12.37 12.36
C LYS A 11 -22.03 12.94 11.77
N ILE A 12 -21.58 12.44 10.61
CA ILE A 12 -20.44 13.04 9.88
C ILE A 12 -20.77 14.49 9.55
N PHE A 13 -21.93 14.74 8.95
CA PHE A 13 -22.35 16.08 8.56
C PHE A 13 -22.43 17.03 9.75
N GLN A 14 -23.05 16.63 10.87
CA GLN A 14 -23.14 17.46 12.07
C GLN A 14 -21.77 17.82 12.65
N ASN A 15 -20.84 16.85 12.70
CA ASN A 15 -19.47 17.12 13.14
C ASN A 15 -18.76 18.06 12.16
N PHE A 16 -18.88 17.79 10.85
CA PHE A 16 -18.26 18.59 9.80
C PHE A 16 -18.74 20.04 9.84
N GLN A 17 -20.05 20.26 9.94
CA GLN A 17 -20.65 21.59 10.04
C GLN A 17 -20.14 22.33 11.28
N ARG A 18 -20.09 21.68 12.44
CA ARG A 18 -19.57 22.28 13.67
C ARG A 18 -18.08 22.63 13.55
N ASP A 19 -17.30 21.72 12.98
CA ASP A 19 -15.86 21.93 12.79
C ASP A 19 -15.63 23.10 11.81
N PHE A 20 -16.45 23.19 10.75
CA PHE A 20 -16.43 24.31 9.80
C PHE A 20 -16.77 25.64 10.44
N GLU A 21 -17.89 25.73 11.19
CA GLU A 21 -18.29 26.96 11.89
C GLU A 21 -17.23 27.44 12.88
N ASN A 22 -16.59 26.52 13.60
CA ASN A 22 -15.51 26.84 14.52
C ASN A 22 -14.27 27.37 13.79
N THR A 23 -13.86 26.72 12.69
CA THR A 23 -12.70 27.14 11.90
C THR A 23 -12.96 28.47 11.18
N GLU A 24 -14.17 28.69 10.64
CA GLU A 24 -14.58 29.98 10.07
C GLU A 24 -14.57 31.10 11.11
N LYS A 25 -15.05 30.82 12.33
CA LYS A 25 -14.99 31.79 13.43
C LYS A 25 -13.56 32.13 13.80
N GLN A 26 -12.68 31.13 13.95
CA GLN A 26 -11.26 31.36 14.23
C GLN A 26 -10.59 32.19 13.14
N LEU A 27 -10.84 31.87 11.87
CA LEU A 27 -10.33 32.66 10.74
C LEU A 27 -10.82 34.11 10.83
N SER A 28 -12.09 34.32 11.14
CA SER A 28 -12.69 35.65 11.26
C SER A 28 -12.08 36.45 12.42
N ASP A 29 -11.87 35.82 13.58
CA ASP A 29 -11.24 36.43 14.74
C ASP A 29 -9.79 36.85 14.42
N TYR A 30 -9.03 36.00 13.71
CA TYR A 30 -7.67 36.33 13.26
C TYR A 30 -7.63 37.43 12.19
N LEU A 31 -8.52 37.38 11.20
CA LEU A 31 -8.61 38.43 10.19
C LEU A 31 -8.96 39.78 10.82
N ASN A 32 -9.86 39.80 11.81
CA ASN A 32 -10.23 41.03 12.50
C ASN A 32 -9.07 41.57 13.36
N SER A 33 -8.34 40.71 14.10
CA SER A 33 -7.18 41.16 14.88
C SER A 33 -6.08 41.75 13.97
N LEU A 34 -5.83 41.09 12.84
CA LEU A 34 -4.86 41.56 11.84
C LEU A 34 -5.29 42.86 11.15
N ALA A 35 -6.60 43.12 11.06
CA ALA A 35 -7.17 44.31 10.43
C ALA A 35 -7.29 45.52 11.38
N GLU A 36 -7.36 45.31 12.71
CA GLU A 36 -7.47 46.38 13.71
C GLU A 36 -6.14 47.12 13.95
N GLU A 37 -5.00 46.51 13.65
CA GLU A 37 -3.68 47.15 13.83
C GLU A 37 -3.40 48.21 12.75
N LYS A 38 -3.51 49.49 13.15
CA LYS A 38 -3.39 50.68 12.30
C LYS A 38 -2.04 50.93 11.60
N TYR A 39 -1.03 50.08 11.77
CA TYR A 39 0.30 50.31 11.18
C TYR A 39 0.43 49.69 9.79
N ILE A 40 -0.27 50.28 8.82
CA ILE A 40 -0.03 50.01 7.40
C ILE A 40 1.23 50.77 6.99
N SER A 41 2.39 50.25 7.39
CA SER A 41 3.70 50.73 6.97
C SER A 41 4.11 50.03 5.67
N ASN A 42 4.53 50.78 4.65
CA ASN A 42 5.13 50.20 3.42
C ASN A 42 6.50 49.54 3.65
N ASN A 43 7.02 49.57 4.87
CA ASN A 43 8.26 48.90 5.24
C ASN A 43 7.97 47.51 5.81
N MET A 44 8.37 46.47 5.08
CA MET A 44 8.11 45.04 5.37
C MET A 44 8.60 44.61 6.76
N ALA A 45 9.65 45.25 7.29
CA ALA A 45 10.20 44.98 8.62
C ALA A 45 9.41 45.62 9.78
N ALA A 46 8.53 46.58 9.47
CA ALA A 46 7.67 47.28 10.44
C ALA A 46 6.18 46.97 10.26
N ASP A 47 5.83 46.13 9.29
CA ASP A 47 4.46 45.71 9.03
C ASP A 47 4.07 44.61 10.03
N THR A 48 3.25 44.99 11.01
CA THR A 48 2.86 44.08 12.08
C THR A 48 2.01 42.93 11.56
N PHE A 49 1.25 43.13 10.48
CA PHE A 49 0.51 42.08 9.78
C PHE A 49 1.41 40.90 9.40
N ILE A 50 2.60 41.19 8.84
CA ILE A 50 3.56 40.16 8.39
C ILE A 50 4.14 39.39 9.57
N ARG A 51 4.37 40.07 10.70
CA ARG A 51 4.94 39.44 11.90
C ARG A 51 3.89 38.59 12.62
N GLU A 52 2.65 39.07 12.68
CA GLU A 52 1.56 38.37 13.35
C GLU A 52 1.04 37.19 12.53
N SER A 53 0.90 37.32 11.21
CA SER A 53 0.54 36.21 10.31
C SER A 53 1.48 35.01 10.45
N LEU A 54 2.78 35.23 10.70
CA LEU A 54 3.77 34.18 10.94
C LEU A 54 3.65 33.50 12.32
N ASN A 55 3.01 34.16 13.30
CA ASN A 55 2.82 33.63 14.65
C ASN A 55 1.52 32.83 14.80
N HIS A 56 0.66 32.84 13.78
CA HIS A 56 -0.60 32.11 13.75
C HIS A 56 -0.39 30.64 13.33
N PRO A 57 -1.31 29.72 13.70
CA PRO A 57 -1.18 28.30 13.36
C PRO A 57 -1.10 28.09 11.84
N SER A 58 -0.29 27.11 11.43
CA SER A 58 0.01 26.73 10.04
C SER A 58 -1.20 26.33 9.17
N ASP A 59 -2.40 26.32 9.75
CA ASP A 59 -3.63 25.85 9.11
C ASP A 59 -4.37 26.99 8.36
N PHE A 60 -3.92 28.24 8.54
CA PHE A 60 -4.48 29.41 7.87
C PHE A 60 -3.44 30.09 6.96
N TYR A 61 -3.92 30.57 5.82
CA TYR A 61 -3.13 31.26 4.82
C TYR A 61 -3.62 32.70 4.70
N PHE A 62 -2.71 33.67 4.84
CA PHE A 62 -3.04 35.08 4.85
C PHE A 62 -2.41 35.81 3.67
N PHE A 63 -3.17 36.72 3.08
CA PHE A 63 -2.79 37.52 1.93
C PHE A 63 -3.15 38.98 2.16
N LYS A 64 -2.29 39.89 1.71
CA LYS A 64 -2.51 41.34 1.80
C LYS A 64 -2.47 41.94 0.41
N PHE A 65 -3.53 42.67 0.09
CA PHE A 65 -3.71 43.37 -1.18
C PHE A 65 -3.74 44.87 -0.92
N LEU A 66 -2.92 45.61 -1.66
CA LEU A 66 -2.96 47.07 -1.68
C LEU A 66 -3.56 47.51 -3.01
N ASN A 67 -4.76 48.10 -2.96
CA ASN A 67 -5.63 48.23 -4.13
C ASN A 67 -5.87 46.84 -4.76
N ASP A 68 -5.37 46.58 -5.96
CA ASP A 68 -5.51 45.31 -6.69
C ASP A 68 -4.22 44.49 -6.76
N SER A 69 -3.15 44.94 -6.08
CA SER A 69 -1.85 44.26 -6.11
C SER A 69 -1.62 43.43 -4.84
N LEU A 70 -1.29 42.15 -5.01
CA LEU A 70 -0.80 41.30 -3.92
C LEU A 70 0.56 41.80 -3.45
N VAL A 71 0.65 42.26 -2.21
CA VAL A 71 1.90 42.79 -1.61
C VAL A 71 2.52 41.84 -0.59
N TYR A 72 1.76 40.87 -0.08
CA TYR A 72 2.27 39.87 0.86
C TYR A 72 1.40 38.59 0.88
N TRP A 73 2.07 37.46 1.11
CA TRP A 73 1.46 36.15 1.37
C TRP A 73 2.23 35.43 2.48
N SER A 74 1.52 34.70 3.36
CA SER A 74 2.14 33.96 4.45
C SER A 74 2.77 32.62 4.02
N ASP A 75 2.28 32.04 2.92
CA ASP A 75 2.66 30.72 2.45
C ASP A 75 2.51 30.63 0.91
N ASN A 76 3.33 29.81 0.25
CA ASN A 76 3.34 29.64 -1.21
C ASN A 76 2.70 28.32 -1.68
N SER A 77 2.15 27.51 -0.78
CA SER A 77 1.46 26.25 -1.09
C SER A 77 0.08 26.45 -1.72
N VAL A 78 -0.52 27.63 -1.60
CA VAL A 78 -1.79 27.98 -2.25
C VAL A 78 -1.53 28.49 -3.67
N PRO A 79 -1.97 27.79 -4.73
CA PRO A 79 -1.79 28.24 -6.10
C PRO A 79 -2.77 29.37 -6.41
N LEU A 80 -2.27 30.60 -6.49
CA LEU A 80 -3.05 31.82 -6.75
C LEU A 80 -3.18 32.13 -8.25
N THR A 81 -3.51 31.15 -9.08
CA THR A 81 -3.51 31.30 -10.55
C THR A 81 -4.58 32.27 -11.08
N HIS A 82 -5.59 32.64 -10.29
CA HIS A 82 -6.61 33.63 -10.66
C HIS A 82 -6.95 34.57 -9.49
N LEU A 83 -6.09 35.58 -9.29
CA LEU A 83 -6.28 36.64 -8.28
C LEU A 83 -7.63 37.37 -8.45
N ASP A 84 -8.10 37.53 -9.68
CA ASP A 84 -9.35 38.22 -10.01
C ASP A 84 -10.59 37.55 -9.40
N ALA A 85 -10.56 36.22 -9.21
CA ALA A 85 -11.67 35.47 -8.62
C ALA A 85 -11.85 35.77 -7.12
N MET A 86 -10.81 36.31 -6.47
CA MET A 86 -10.80 36.70 -5.06
C MET A 86 -11.28 38.14 -4.83
N ILE A 87 -11.42 38.94 -5.89
CA ILE A 87 -11.73 40.37 -5.77
C ILE A 87 -13.26 40.55 -5.67
N GLY A 88 -13.72 41.18 -4.57
CA GLY A 88 -15.07 41.73 -4.46
C GLY A 88 -16.16 40.83 -3.83
N ARG A 89 -15.80 39.74 -3.13
CA ARG A 89 -16.78 38.95 -2.35
C ARG A 89 -16.26 38.64 -0.95
N GLU A 90 -17.06 38.98 0.08
CA GLU A 90 -16.73 38.80 1.51
C GLU A 90 -16.40 37.36 1.90
N THR A 91 -17.11 36.37 1.34
CA THR A 91 -16.88 34.94 1.62
C THR A 91 -17.14 34.06 0.39
N ARG A 92 -16.35 33.00 0.20
CA ARG A 92 -16.56 31.98 -0.84
C ARG A 92 -15.82 30.68 -0.54
N VAL A 93 -16.19 29.60 -1.23
CA VAL A 93 -15.34 28.41 -1.40
C VAL A 93 -14.67 28.46 -2.78
N LEU A 94 -13.38 28.15 -2.82
CA LEU A 94 -12.53 28.16 -4.00
C LEU A 94 -12.05 26.75 -4.29
N GLU A 95 -12.20 26.29 -5.52
CA GLU A 95 -11.54 25.09 -6.02
C GLU A 95 -10.27 25.52 -6.76
N LEU A 96 -9.12 25.12 -6.23
CA LEU A 96 -7.79 25.41 -6.76
C LEU A 96 -7.11 24.11 -7.19
N ALA A 97 -6.03 24.22 -7.96
CA ALA A 97 -5.34 23.08 -8.58
C ALA A 97 -4.88 21.97 -7.61
N ASN A 98 -4.69 22.30 -6.32
CA ASN A 98 -4.26 21.37 -5.28
C ASN A 98 -5.34 21.06 -4.22
N GLY A 99 -6.50 21.72 -4.25
CA GLY A 99 -7.51 21.54 -3.21
C GLY A 99 -8.64 22.56 -3.19
N ILE A 100 -9.60 22.30 -2.31
CA ILE A 100 -10.78 23.11 -2.07
C ILE A 100 -10.56 23.90 -0.78
N TYR A 101 -10.66 25.23 -0.87
CA TYR A 101 -10.38 26.18 0.20
C TYR A 101 -11.62 26.99 0.55
N PHE A 102 -11.75 27.35 1.82
CA PHE A 102 -12.63 28.46 2.20
C PHE A 102 -11.86 29.77 2.14
N TYR A 103 -12.50 30.82 1.64
CA TYR A 103 -11.97 32.16 1.48
C TYR A 103 -12.85 33.17 2.21
N LYS A 104 -12.20 34.10 2.91
CA LYS A 104 -12.83 35.27 3.53
C LYS A 104 -11.91 36.49 3.43
N ASP A 105 -12.49 37.67 3.24
CA ASP A 105 -11.74 38.92 3.26
C ASP A 105 -12.40 40.01 4.11
N THR A 106 -11.57 40.98 4.49
CA THR A 106 -11.97 42.22 5.16
C THR A 106 -11.27 43.39 4.48
N LEU A 107 -12.03 44.43 4.14
CA LEU A 107 -11.50 45.66 3.53
C LEU A 107 -11.37 46.76 4.59
N VAL A 108 -10.15 47.29 4.76
CA VAL A 108 -9.87 48.44 5.62
C VAL A 108 -9.20 49.54 4.79
N ALA A 109 -9.92 50.64 4.57
CA ALA A 109 -9.52 51.71 3.65
C ALA A 109 -9.22 51.17 2.24
N ASN A 110 -7.97 51.24 1.77
CA ASN A 110 -7.53 50.76 0.46
C ASN A 110 -6.76 49.43 0.53
N THR A 111 -6.78 48.76 1.68
CA THR A 111 -6.07 47.52 1.91
C THR A 111 -7.06 46.40 2.18
N ARG A 112 -7.00 45.34 1.39
CA ARG A 112 -7.78 44.12 1.60
C ARG A 112 -6.89 43.08 2.28
N PHE A 113 -7.39 42.54 3.37
CA PHE A 113 -6.79 41.41 4.09
C PHE A 113 -7.62 40.18 3.81
N SER A 114 -7.01 39.15 3.25
CA SER A 114 -7.68 37.90 2.89
C SER A 114 -7.10 36.75 3.67
N GLY A 115 -7.96 35.81 4.02
CA GLY A 115 -7.61 34.61 4.78
C GLY A 115 -8.27 33.38 4.18
N LEU A 116 -7.53 32.27 4.19
CA LEU A 116 -7.98 30.99 3.67
C LEU A 116 -7.62 29.86 4.62
N PHE A 117 -8.42 28.79 4.58
CA PHE A 117 -8.02 27.48 5.11
C PHE A 117 -8.40 26.39 4.12
N LEU A 118 -7.61 25.32 4.09
CA LEU A 118 -7.88 24.16 3.25
C LEU A 118 -9.00 23.32 3.85
N ILE A 119 -9.99 22.94 3.05
CA ILE A 119 -11.05 22.00 3.42
C ILE A 119 -10.63 20.58 3.04
N LYS A 120 -10.22 20.38 1.78
CA LYS A 120 -9.87 19.06 1.23
C LYS A 120 -8.84 19.20 0.12
N HIS A 121 -7.78 18.39 0.15
CA HIS A 121 -6.91 18.24 -1.02
C HIS A 121 -7.68 17.59 -2.18
N ASN A 122 -7.49 18.10 -3.39
CA ASN A 122 -8.17 17.62 -4.60
C ASN A 122 -7.21 17.53 -5.78
N TYR A 123 -6.18 16.71 -5.65
CA TYR A 123 -5.22 16.45 -6.72
C TYR A 123 -5.85 15.58 -7.81
N PRO A 124 -5.54 15.83 -9.10
CA PRO A 124 -5.99 14.98 -10.20
C PRO A 124 -5.40 13.56 -10.13
N TYR A 125 -4.22 13.43 -9.50
CA TYR A 125 -3.52 12.15 -9.31
C TYR A 125 -3.17 11.95 -7.84
N GLN A 126 -3.35 10.72 -7.36
CA GLN A 126 -2.97 10.32 -6.01
C GLN A 126 -1.78 9.36 -6.06
N ASN A 127 -0.83 9.58 -5.16
CA ASN A 127 0.31 8.70 -4.98
C ASN A 127 0.69 8.67 -3.49
N ILE A 128 1.89 8.19 -3.15
CA ILE A 128 2.34 8.13 -1.75
C ILE A 128 2.57 9.52 -1.11
N TYR A 129 2.71 10.56 -1.93
CA TYR A 129 2.94 11.95 -1.53
C TYR A 129 1.66 12.81 -1.63
N LEU A 130 0.82 12.54 -2.64
CA LEU A 130 -0.41 13.26 -2.92
C LEU A 130 -1.63 12.42 -2.52
N ASP A 131 -2.33 12.86 -1.48
CA ASP A 131 -3.47 12.14 -0.89
C ASP A 131 -4.67 13.09 -0.76
N ASN A 132 -5.77 12.80 -1.47
CA ASN A 132 -6.98 13.64 -1.41
C ASN A 132 -7.76 13.32 -0.14
N ARG A 133 -7.31 13.90 0.96
CA ARG A 133 -7.96 13.83 2.26
C ARG A 133 -8.46 15.20 2.70
N PHE A 134 -9.41 15.16 3.62
CA PHE A 134 -9.84 16.35 4.33
C PHE A 134 -8.72 16.84 5.25
N HIS A 135 -8.50 18.15 5.25
CA HIS A 135 -7.51 18.77 6.13
C HIS A 135 -8.05 18.80 7.57
N PRO A 136 -7.24 18.55 8.61
CA PRO A 136 -7.68 18.79 9.98
C PRO A 136 -8.20 20.24 10.14
N PRO A 137 -9.29 20.47 10.90
CA PRO A 137 -9.98 19.55 11.80
C PRO A 137 -11.06 18.67 11.15
N PHE A 138 -11.28 18.74 9.84
CA PHE A 138 -12.38 18.05 9.16
C PHE A 138 -12.20 16.52 9.15
N ARG A 139 -12.97 15.79 9.97
CA ARG A 139 -12.88 14.31 10.11
C ARG A 139 -13.86 13.54 9.22
N ALA A 140 -14.04 13.97 7.98
CA ALA A 140 -14.85 13.24 7.00
C ALA A 140 -14.02 12.14 6.30
N PRO A 141 -14.60 10.97 5.98
CA PRO A 141 -13.93 9.95 5.18
C PRO A 141 -13.43 10.53 3.85
N SER A 142 -12.25 10.14 3.37
CA SER A 142 -11.66 10.66 2.11
C SER A 142 -12.55 10.45 0.88
N SER A 143 -13.38 9.39 0.88
CA SER A 143 -14.37 9.08 -0.14
C SER A 143 -15.62 9.98 -0.12
N THR A 144 -15.73 10.88 0.85
CA THR A 144 -16.79 11.91 0.85
C THR A 144 -16.52 12.91 -0.27
N THR A 145 -17.48 13.07 -1.18
CA THR A 145 -17.42 14.05 -2.28
C THR A 145 -17.96 15.40 -1.80
N ILE A 146 -17.43 16.48 -2.39
CA ILE A 146 -17.92 17.84 -2.21
C ILE A 146 -18.59 18.24 -3.53
N SER A 147 -19.79 18.79 -3.46
CA SER A 147 -20.52 19.34 -4.61
C SER A 147 -20.89 20.80 -4.34
N PHE A 148 -20.68 21.66 -5.34
CA PHE A 148 -21.07 23.08 -5.27
C PHE A 148 -22.56 23.31 -5.55
N GLN A 149 -23.34 22.23 -5.76
CA GLN A 149 -24.78 22.29 -5.90
C GLN A 149 -25.48 21.88 -4.59
N PRO A 150 -26.68 22.43 -4.30
CA PRO A 150 -27.46 22.01 -3.14
C PRO A 150 -27.80 20.51 -3.19
N GLY A 151 -27.48 19.80 -2.12
CA GLY A 151 -27.72 18.37 -1.96
C GLY A 151 -28.45 18.05 -0.65
N THR A 152 -28.22 16.83 -0.13
CA THR A 152 -28.85 16.35 1.11
C THR A 152 -28.19 16.94 2.36
N TYR A 153 -26.86 17.00 2.39
CA TYR A 153 -26.07 17.49 3.52
C TYR A 153 -25.38 18.80 3.13
N ASN A 154 -26.07 19.91 3.35
CA ASN A 154 -25.66 21.23 2.90
C ASN A 154 -24.89 21.98 3.99
N VAL A 155 -23.62 22.26 3.73
CA VAL A 155 -22.77 23.11 4.58
C VAL A 155 -23.13 24.57 4.32
N LYS A 156 -23.35 25.31 5.41
CA LYS A 156 -23.83 26.69 5.37
C LYS A 156 -23.01 27.58 6.30
N ASN A 157 -22.96 28.87 5.98
CA ASN A 157 -22.49 29.92 6.88
C ASN A 157 -23.58 30.99 7.10
N SER A 158 -23.22 32.11 7.73
CA SER A 158 -24.11 33.25 7.97
C SER A 158 -24.69 33.86 6.70
N HIS A 159 -24.03 33.70 5.54
CA HIS A 159 -24.46 34.23 4.25
C HIS A 159 -25.30 33.23 3.43
N GLY A 160 -25.43 31.98 3.90
CA GLY A 160 -26.29 30.97 3.28
C GLY A 160 -25.52 29.71 2.89
N PHE A 161 -25.89 29.13 1.74
CA PHE A 161 -25.31 27.88 1.25
C PHE A 161 -23.91 28.07 0.67
N LEU A 162 -22.98 27.18 1.02
CA LEU A 162 -21.62 27.16 0.48
C LEU A 162 -21.39 25.99 -0.46
N PHE A 163 -21.59 24.76 0.05
CA PHE A 163 -21.43 23.51 -0.70
C PHE A 163 -22.18 22.39 0.01
N SER A 164 -22.32 21.25 -0.66
CA SER A 164 -22.85 20.03 -0.06
C SER A 164 -21.77 18.96 0.04
N ILE A 165 -21.89 18.10 1.04
CA ILE A 165 -21.05 16.90 1.18
C ILE A 165 -21.89 15.66 0.96
N GLU A 166 -21.32 14.62 0.35
CA GLU A 166 -21.99 13.34 0.19
C GLU A 166 -21.16 12.23 0.84
N PRO A 167 -21.39 11.94 2.13
CA PRO A 167 -20.67 10.87 2.81
C PRO A 167 -21.06 9.51 2.22
N PRO A 168 -20.12 8.56 2.10
CA PRO A 168 -20.42 7.24 1.58
C PRO A 168 -21.42 6.50 2.47
N LEU A 169 -22.33 5.75 1.85
CA LEU A 169 -23.34 4.92 2.55
C LEU A 169 -22.71 3.78 3.37
N LYS A 170 -21.47 3.39 3.06
CA LYS A 170 -20.70 2.37 3.78
C LYS A 170 -19.29 2.90 4.07
N THR A 171 -18.85 2.69 5.29
CA THR A 171 -17.46 2.93 5.68
C THR A 171 -16.57 1.80 5.19
N THR A 172 -15.67 2.08 4.26
CA THR A 172 -14.44 1.29 4.16
C THR A 172 -13.56 1.67 5.34
N PRO A 173 -13.07 0.70 6.14
CA PRO A 173 -12.14 1.02 7.22
C PRO A 173 -10.93 1.77 6.65
N GLU A 174 -10.50 2.82 7.33
CA GLU A 174 -9.25 3.52 6.99
C GLU A 174 -8.04 2.58 7.11
N LYS A 175 -6.88 3.03 6.62
CA LYS A 175 -5.67 2.19 6.57
C LYS A 175 -5.27 1.63 7.94
N VAL A 176 -5.24 2.48 8.97
CA VAL A 176 -4.82 2.10 10.34
C VAL A 176 -5.80 1.12 11.00
N PRO A 177 -7.13 1.36 11.03
CA PRO A 177 -8.10 0.36 11.50
C PRO A 177 -7.98 -1.00 10.80
N SER A 178 -7.70 -1.01 9.50
CA SER A 178 -7.56 -2.26 8.73
C SER A 178 -6.36 -3.10 9.17
N LEU A 179 -5.20 -2.47 9.45
CA LEU A 179 -4.01 -3.17 9.94
C LEU A 179 -4.21 -3.77 11.33
N ILE A 180 -4.85 -3.02 12.24
CA ILE A 180 -5.19 -3.52 13.57
C ILE A 180 -6.15 -4.71 13.46
N LEU A 181 -7.16 -4.60 12.60
CA LEU A 181 -8.11 -5.68 12.35
C LEU A 181 -7.43 -6.93 11.78
N LEU A 182 -6.53 -6.75 10.82
CA LEU A 182 -5.70 -7.84 10.28
C LEU A 182 -4.89 -8.52 11.39
N ALA A 183 -4.21 -7.74 12.24
CA ALA A 183 -3.39 -8.28 13.33
C ALA A 183 -4.23 -9.09 14.34
N LEU A 184 -5.40 -8.58 14.72
CA LEU A 184 -6.32 -9.28 15.63
C LEU A 184 -6.82 -10.60 15.02
N TYR A 185 -7.21 -10.60 13.74
CA TYR A 185 -7.66 -11.82 13.08
C TYR A 185 -6.53 -12.81 12.77
N ALA A 186 -5.33 -12.33 12.45
CA ALA A 186 -4.14 -13.17 12.35
C ALA A 186 -3.83 -13.86 13.68
N LEU A 187 -3.89 -13.13 14.80
CA LEU A 187 -3.70 -13.68 16.14
C LEU A 187 -4.80 -14.70 16.49
N ALA A 188 -6.05 -14.40 16.16
CA ALA A 188 -7.18 -15.30 16.37
C ALA A 188 -7.02 -16.58 15.55
N PHE A 189 -6.60 -16.48 14.28
CA PHE A 189 -6.35 -17.63 13.41
C PHE A 189 -5.21 -18.50 13.95
N VAL A 190 -4.08 -17.91 14.34
CA VAL A 190 -2.95 -18.67 14.92
C VAL A 190 -3.37 -19.34 16.23
N SER A 191 -4.14 -18.64 17.07
CA SER A 191 -4.63 -19.18 18.35
C SER A 191 -5.64 -20.31 18.15
N LEU A 192 -6.53 -20.19 17.16
CA LEU A 192 -7.45 -21.25 16.75
C LEU A 192 -6.68 -22.48 16.28
N CYS A 193 -5.71 -22.32 15.38
CA CYS A 193 -4.88 -23.44 14.92
C CYS A 193 -4.03 -24.05 16.05
N ALA A 194 -3.51 -23.23 16.96
CA ALA A 194 -2.79 -23.73 18.13
C ALA A 194 -3.70 -24.55 19.06
N SER A 195 -4.93 -24.09 19.29
CA SER A 195 -5.93 -24.82 20.08
C SER A 195 -6.33 -26.15 19.42
N LEU A 196 -6.50 -26.14 18.09
CA LEU A 196 -6.79 -27.33 17.29
C LEU A 196 -5.62 -28.32 17.38
N PHE A 197 -4.38 -27.85 17.24
CA PHE A 197 -3.20 -28.71 17.37
C PHE A 197 -3.08 -29.31 18.77
N GLN A 198 -3.36 -28.54 19.83
CA GLN A 198 -3.40 -29.06 21.20
C GLN A 198 -4.48 -30.14 21.37
N LEU A 199 -5.65 -29.96 20.74
CA LEU A 199 -6.71 -30.97 20.73
C LEU A 199 -6.21 -32.27 20.08
N TYR A 200 -5.57 -32.18 18.91
CA TYR A 200 -4.94 -33.32 18.24
C TYR A 200 -3.92 -34.05 19.12
N LEU A 201 -3.08 -33.31 19.86
CA LEU A 201 -2.11 -33.90 20.77
C LEU A 201 -2.79 -34.66 21.92
N ARG A 202 -3.88 -34.13 22.49
CA ARG A 202 -4.67 -34.77 23.56
C ARG A 202 -5.44 -35.99 23.07
N LEU A 203 -6.06 -35.90 21.89
CA LEU A 203 -6.80 -36.99 21.24
C LEU A 203 -5.89 -37.99 20.52
N GLY A 204 -4.57 -37.77 20.56
CA GLY A 204 -3.57 -38.57 19.85
C GLY A 204 -3.45 -40.03 20.31
N GLY A 205 -4.29 -40.50 21.23
CA GLY A 205 -4.50 -41.92 21.50
C GLY A 205 -5.35 -42.63 20.42
N ILE A 206 -6.20 -41.89 19.70
CA ILE A 206 -7.03 -42.39 18.60
C ILE A 206 -6.18 -42.63 17.35
N LEU A 207 -5.24 -41.72 17.07
CA LEU A 207 -4.34 -41.82 15.92
C LEU A 207 -3.03 -42.53 16.31
N ARG A 208 -2.90 -43.80 15.91
CA ARG A 208 -1.71 -44.64 16.19
C ARG A 208 -0.39 -44.05 15.68
N SER A 209 -0.42 -43.20 14.66
CA SER A 209 0.77 -42.58 14.07
C SER A 209 0.75 -41.06 14.25
N LYS A 210 1.83 -40.52 14.82
CA LYS A 210 2.02 -39.08 14.98
C LYS A 210 2.19 -38.34 13.65
N LEU A 211 2.61 -39.04 12.59
CA LEU A 211 2.64 -38.46 11.24
C LEU A 211 1.23 -38.26 10.67
N LEU A 212 0.33 -39.24 10.90
CA LEU A 212 -1.08 -39.14 10.53
C LEU A 212 -1.78 -37.99 11.27
N LEU A 213 -1.40 -37.75 12.54
CA LEU A 213 -1.86 -36.61 13.31
C LEU A 213 -1.50 -35.28 12.64
N VAL A 214 -0.23 -35.10 12.24
CA VAL A 214 0.17 -33.85 11.57
C VAL A 214 -0.48 -33.73 10.20
N LEU A 215 -0.61 -34.83 9.46
CA LEU A 215 -1.29 -34.80 8.16
C LEU A 215 -2.76 -34.38 8.30
N ALA A 216 -3.48 -34.95 9.27
CA ALA A 216 -4.87 -34.58 9.56
C ALA A 216 -4.98 -33.12 10.00
N PHE A 217 -4.09 -32.67 10.89
CA PHE A 217 -4.01 -31.27 11.29
C PHE A 217 -3.76 -30.33 10.09
N SER A 218 -2.83 -30.68 9.19
CA SER A 218 -2.54 -29.89 7.99
C SER A 218 -3.76 -29.79 7.08
N VAL A 219 -4.50 -30.90 6.91
CA VAL A 219 -5.74 -30.90 6.13
C VAL A 219 -6.78 -29.96 6.76
N ASP A 220 -6.95 -30.00 8.07
CA ASP A 220 -7.90 -29.12 8.76
C ASP A 220 -7.50 -27.65 8.67
N VAL A 221 -6.20 -27.32 8.75
CA VAL A 221 -5.72 -25.93 8.58
C VAL A 221 -5.98 -25.43 7.16
N VAL A 222 -5.72 -26.27 6.15
CA VAL A 222 -6.01 -25.93 4.75
C VAL A 222 -7.51 -25.78 4.52
N LEU A 223 -8.33 -26.67 5.09
CA LEU A 223 -9.78 -26.60 5.00
C LEU A 223 -10.31 -25.32 5.68
N LEU A 224 -9.83 -25.02 6.88
CA LEU A 224 -10.18 -23.79 7.59
C LEU A 224 -9.84 -22.56 6.76
N ARG A 225 -8.64 -22.51 6.16
CA ARG A 225 -8.22 -21.41 5.28
C ARG A 225 -9.11 -21.28 4.05
N LEU A 226 -9.47 -22.41 3.43
CA LEU A 226 -10.35 -22.45 2.25
C LEU A 226 -11.78 -22.01 2.59
N LEU A 227 -12.30 -22.41 3.76
CA LEU A 227 -13.59 -21.93 4.26
C LEU A 227 -13.55 -20.42 4.52
N MET A 228 -12.50 -19.90 5.15
CA MET A 228 -12.31 -18.46 5.34
C MET A 228 -12.30 -17.71 4.00
N PHE A 229 -11.61 -18.26 2.99
CA PHE A 229 -11.55 -17.69 1.64
C PHE A 229 -12.92 -17.65 0.95
N ILE A 230 -13.59 -18.79 0.82
CA ILE A 230 -14.86 -18.91 0.08
C ILE A 230 -15.98 -18.09 0.75
N PHE A 231 -16.07 -18.15 2.08
CA PHE A 231 -17.12 -17.46 2.83
C PHE A 231 -16.77 -16.01 3.18
N ASN A 232 -15.59 -15.52 2.78
CA ASN A 232 -15.06 -14.20 3.14
C ASN A 232 -15.15 -13.95 4.65
N VAL A 233 -14.72 -14.92 5.46
CA VAL A 233 -14.76 -14.82 6.92
C VAL A 233 -13.40 -14.36 7.43
N PRO A 234 -13.32 -13.21 8.11
CA PRO A 234 -14.42 -12.34 8.57
C PRO A 234 -14.72 -11.19 7.59
N ARG A 235 -16.01 -10.91 7.34
CA ARG A 235 -16.46 -10.02 6.25
C ARG A 235 -15.95 -8.58 6.35
N ASN A 236 -15.90 -8.04 7.57
CA ASN A 236 -15.37 -6.70 7.84
C ASN A 236 -13.88 -6.55 7.46
N LEU A 237 -13.10 -7.63 7.54
CA LEU A 237 -11.71 -7.63 7.10
C LEU A 237 -11.62 -7.76 5.57
N HIS A 238 -12.44 -8.62 4.96
CA HIS A 238 -12.50 -8.77 3.50
C HIS A 238 -13.01 -7.52 2.77
N ASP A 239 -13.85 -6.70 3.42
CA ASP A 239 -14.30 -5.41 2.87
C ASP A 239 -13.20 -4.32 2.93
N SER A 240 -12.10 -4.55 3.66
CA SER A 240 -10.99 -3.61 3.80
C SER A 240 -10.12 -3.53 2.53
N TYR A 241 -9.28 -2.49 2.44
CA TYR A 241 -8.40 -2.31 1.29
C TYR A 241 -7.34 -3.42 1.15
N LEU A 242 -6.97 -4.09 2.25
CA LEU A 242 -5.95 -5.15 2.29
C LEU A 242 -6.38 -6.44 1.58
N PHE A 243 -7.69 -6.63 1.40
CA PHE A 243 -8.28 -7.81 0.75
C PHE A 243 -8.80 -7.52 -0.66
N LYS A 244 -8.36 -6.40 -1.24
CA LYS A 244 -8.67 -6.00 -2.62
C LYS A 244 -7.41 -6.10 -3.49
N PRO A 245 -7.55 -6.37 -4.80
CA PRO A 245 -6.42 -6.54 -5.73
C PRO A 245 -5.68 -5.23 -6.07
N GLY A 246 -5.85 -4.16 -5.30
CA GLY A 246 -5.32 -2.84 -5.63
C GLY A 246 -3.81 -2.71 -5.42
N SER A 247 -3.27 -3.26 -4.33
CA SER A 247 -1.82 -3.18 -4.06
C SER A 247 -1.04 -4.45 -4.43
N PHE A 248 -1.74 -5.58 -4.58
CA PHE A 248 -1.15 -6.88 -4.85
C PHE A 248 -2.20 -7.84 -5.42
N ALA A 249 -1.85 -8.57 -6.48
CA ALA A 249 -2.66 -9.66 -6.99
C ALA A 249 -1.81 -10.67 -7.80
N ALA A 250 -1.45 -11.80 -7.18
CA ALA A 250 -0.61 -12.80 -7.85
C ALA A 250 -1.40 -13.88 -8.60
N SER A 251 -2.58 -14.25 -8.11
CA SER A 251 -3.44 -15.25 -8.76
C SER A 251 -4.84 -15.24 -8.17
N ASP A 252 -5.78 -15.98 -8.77
CA ASP A 252 -7.12 -16.19 -8.22
C ASP A 252 -7.13 -16.76 -6.78
N TRP A 253 -6.06 -17.48 -6.39
CA TRP A 253 -5.90 -18.06 -5.05
C TRP A 253 -5.15 -17.14 -4.07
N ILE A 254 -4.51 -16.09 -4.58
CA ILE A 254 -3.83 -15.06 -3.80
C ILE A 254 -4.18 -13.68 -4.40
N PRO A 255 -5.45 -13.27 -4.31
CA PRO A 255 -5.94 -12.06 -4.99
C PRO A 255 -5.56 -10.77 -4.24
N SER A 256 -4.99 -10.88 -3.04
CA SER A 256 -4.69 -9.74 -2.17
C SER A 256 -3.50 -10.02 -1.24
N ILE A 257 -2.90 -8.95 -0.71
CA ILE A 257 -1.82 -9.07 0.29
C ILE A 257 -2.32 -9.68 1.60
N GLY A 258 -3.56 -9.37 2.00
CA GLY A 258 -4.21 -9.96 3.17
C GLY A 258 -4.36 -11.48 3.03
N ASP A 259 -4.78 -11.96 1.85
CA ASP A 259 -4.87 -13.39 1.56
C ASP A 259 -3.50 -14.08 1.62
N PHE A 260 -2.45 -13.40 1.14
CA PHE A 260 -1.08 -13.89 1.24
C PHE A 260 -0.64 -14.03 2.71
N VAL A 261 -0.91 -13.04 3.56
CA VAL A 261 -0.58 -13.11 5.00
C VAL A 261 -1.21 -14.36 5.63
N PHE A 262 -2.49 -14.64 5.40
CA PHE A 262 -3.14 -15.84 5.96
C PHE A 262 -2.61 -17.14 5.36
N ASN A 263 -2.23 -17.16 4.07
CA ASN A 263 -1.59 -18.33 3.47
C ASN A 263 -0.21 -18.60 4.09
N ALA A 264 0.60 -17.55 4.28
CA ALA A 264 1.92 -17.66 4.91
C ALA A 264 1.81 -18.09 6.39
N LEU A 265 0.81 -17.59 7.13
CA LEU A 265 0.52 -18.04 8.49
C LEU A 265 0.09 -19.51 8.53
N ALA A 266 -0.77 -19.95 7.62
CA ALA A 266 -1.19 -21.36 7.53
C ALA A 266 0.03 -22.28 7.27
N ILE A 267 0.89 -21.91 6.33
CA ILE A 267 2.14 -22.63 6.04
C ILE A 267 3.04 -22.66 7.28
N MET A 268 3.22 -21.53 7.98
CA MET A 268 4.04 -21.44 9.19
C MET A 268 3.52 -22.35 10.31
N VAL A 269 2.22 -22.35 10.55
CA VAL A 269 1.60 -23.18 11.58
C VAL A 269 1.78 -24.68 11.26
N ILE A 270 1.61 -25.06 10.00
CA ILE A 270 1.86 -26.44 9.54
C ILE A 270 3.34 -26.81 9.71
N ALA A 271 4.25 -25.91 9.28
CA ALA A 271 5.69 -26.08 9.42
C ALA A 271 6.10 -26.26 10.89
N TYR A 272 5.51 -25.49 11.80
CA TYR A 272 5.75 -25.58 13.23
C TYR A 272 5.22 -26.89 13.83
N ALA A 273 4.01 -27.33 13.44
CA ALA A 273 3.45 -28.60 13.86
C ALA A 273 4.33 -29.78 13.42
N LEU A 274 4.84 -29.76 12.18
CA LEU A 274 5.84 -30.71 11.68
C LEU A 274 7.14 -30.66 12.50
N PHE A 275 7.64 -29.45 12.77
CA PHE A 275 8.88 -29.24 13.51
C PHE A 275 8.85 -29.83 14.93
N ILE A 276 7.74 -29.67 15.65
CA ILE A 276 7.56 -30.23 17.00
C ILE A 276 7.36 -31.74 16.95
N THR A 277 6.52 -32.22 16.04
CA THR A 277 6.13 -33.64 16.01
C THR A 277 7.26 -34.53 15.52
N TYR A 278 8.24 -33.96 14.81
CA TYR A 278 9.47 -34.59 14.38
C TYR A 278 10.09 -35.54 15.42
N ARG A 279 10.15 -35.12 16.68
CA ARG A 279 10.81 -35.87 17.77
C ARG A 279 10.23 -37.27 18.00
N TYR A 280 9.01 -37.51 17.54
CA TYR A 280 8.31 -38.79 17.71
C TYR A 280 8.46 -39.72 16.50
N ILE A 281 9.11 -39.27 15.42
CA ILE A 281 9.40 -40.08 14.25
C ILE A 281 10.49 -41.09 14.64
N ARG A 282 10.09 -42.33 14.92
CA ARG A 282 11.03 -43.43 15.17
C ARG A 282 11.55 -43.97 13.85
N LEU A 283 12.84 -43.81 13.63
CA LEU A 283 13.53 -44.48 12.53
C LEU A 283 13.51 -45.99 12.75
N LYS A 284 13.07 -46.75 11.74
CA LYS A 284 13.19 -48.21 11.77
C LYS A 284 14.66 -48.58 11.50
N SER A 285 15.29 -49.29 12.44
CA SER A 285 16.72 -49.67 12.32
C SER A 285 16.99 -50.71 11.23
N LYS A 286 15.99 -51.55 10.91
CA LYS A 286 16.07 -52.58 9.87
C LYS A 286 15.23 -52.18 8.65
N ILE A 287 15.85 -51.45 7.73
CA ILE A 287 15.30 -51.12 6.41
C ILE A 287 16.29 -51.61 5.34
N SER A 288 15.78 -52.17 4.23
CA SER A 288 16.61 -52.56 3.08
C SER A 288 17.43 -51.37 2.54
N LEU A 289 18.65 -51.62 2.03
CA LEU A 289 19.52 -50.58 1.47
C LEU A 289 18.81 -49.74 0.39
N PHE A 290 18.08 -50.39 -0.53
CA PHE A 290 17.33 -49.70 -1.58
C PHE A 290 16.33 -48.67 -1.01
N ARG A 291 15.45 -49.11 -0.11
CA ARG A 291 14.46 -48.22 0.54
C ARG A 291 15.13 -47.09 1.33
N ARG A 292 16.29 -47.33 1.94
CA ARG A 292 17.03 -46.31 2.68
C ARG A 292 17.56 -45.23 1.74
N TYR A 293 18.20 -45.61 0.63
CA TYR A 293 18.68 -44.67 -0.38
C TYR A 293 17.55 -43.90 -1.06
N PHE A 294 16.44 -44.58 -1.38
CA PHE A 294 15.24 -43.93 -1.88
C PHE A 294 14.68 -42.87 -0.92
N LEU A 295 14.67 -43.15 0.39
CA LEU A 295 14.23 -42.17 1.39
C LEU A 295 15.15 -40.95 1.45
N ILE A 296 16.48 -41.13 1.40
CA ILE A 296 17.43 -39.99 1.37
C ILE A 296 17.19 -39.14 0.13
N PHE A 297 17.09 -39.78 -1.04
CA PHE A 297 16.77 -39.09 -2.30
C PHE A 297 15.45 -38.33 -2.20
N SER A 298 14.39 -38.97 -1.70
CA SER A 298 13.08 -38.36 -1.52
C SER A 298 13.14 -37.16 -0.57
N LEU A 299 13.88 -37.24 0.54
CA LEU A 299 14.00 -36.14 1.49
C LEU A 299 14.67 -34.91 0.86
N PHE A 300 15.78 -35.10 0.14
CA PHE A 300 16.41 -33.99 -0.58
C PHE A 300 15.53 -33.43 -1.69
N LEU A 301 14.80 -34.29 -2.43
CA LEU A 301 13.83 -33.85 -3.43
C LEU A 301 12.76 -32.93 -2.81
N HIS A 302 12.24 -33.26 -1.62
CA HIS A 302 11.27 -32.40 -0.94
C HIS A 302 11.87 -31.05 -0.50
N ILE A 303 13.16 -31.00 -0.14
CA ILE A 303 13.85 -29.71 0.14
C ILE A 303 13.86 -28.84 -1.12
N PHE A 304 14.22 -29.40 -2.27
CA PHE A 304 14.24 -28.65 -3.53
C PHE A 304 12.85 -28.20 -3.98
N ILE A 305 11.83 -29.06 -3.86
CA ILE A 305 10.44 -28.68 -4.14
C ILE A 305 10.01 -27.52 -3.24
N PHE A 306 10.28 -27.62 -1.93
CA PHE A 306 9.87 -26.58 -1.00
C PHE A 306 10.66 -25.28 -1.20
N TYR A 307 11.94 -25.36 -1.55
CA TYR A 307 12.76 -24.21 -1.91
C TYR A 307 12.23 -23.52 -3.17
N ARG A 308 11.83 -24.29 -4.19
CA ARG A 308 11.22 -23.73 -5.41
C ARG A 308 9.88 -23.06 -5.13
N LEU A 309 9.03 -23.66 -4.28
CA LEU A 309 7.77 -23.03 -3.85
C LEU A 309 8.03 -21.72 -3.09
N PHE A 310 9.06 -21.70 -2.23
CA PHE A 310 9.50 -20.49 -1.56
C PHE A 310 9.94 -19.41 -2.57
N LEU A 311 10.80 -19.75 -3.52
CA LEU A 311 11.25 -18.81 -4.56
C LEU A 311 10.08 -18.27 -5.41
N TRP A 312 9.16 -19.14 -5.82
CA TRP A 312 7.96 -18.74 -6.55
C TRP A 312 7.11 -17.75 -5.74
N ALA A 313 6.86 -18.06 -4.46
CA ALA A 313 6.07 -17.20 -3.59
C ALA A 313 6.71 -15.81 -3.41
N VAL A 314 8.04 -15.75 -3.24
CA VAL A 314 8.75 -14.47 -3.12
C VAL A 314 8.81 -13.72 -4.45
N ASN A 315 8.96 -14.42 -5.57
CA ASN A 315 8.91 -13.82 -6.90
C ASN A 315 7.56 -13.11 -7.11
N SER A 316 6.45 -13.82 -6.87
CA SER A 316 5.11 -13.23 -6.95
C SER A 316 4.93 -12.06 -5.99
N LEU A 317 5.40 -12.18 -4.75
CA LEU A 317 5.33 -11.10 -3.74
C LEU A 317 5.98 -9.79 -4.20
N ILE A 318 6.95 -9.86 -5.12
CA ILE A 318 7.71 -8.72 -5.65
C ILE A 318 7.16 -8.28 -7.00
N MET A 319 7.02 -9.20 -7.96
CA MET A 319 6.63 -8.90 -9.35
C MET A 319 5.18 -8.44 -9.47
N ASP A 320 4.26 -9.05 -8.72
CA ASP A 320 2.81 -8.81 -8.83
C ASP A 320 2.30 -7.71 -7.88
N ALA A 321 3.22 -6.96 -7.27
CA ALA A 321 2.93 -5.91 -6.31
C ALA A 321 3.06 -4.51 -6.92
N SER A 322 2.22 -3.55 -6.52
CA SER A 322 2.44 -2.13 -6.85
C SER A 322 3.34 -1.42 -5.84
N TYR A 323 3.51 -1.97 -4.62
CA TYR A 323 4.44 -1.45 -3.62
C TYR A 323 5.90 -1.81 -3.95
N SER A 324 6.84 -1.07 -3.35
CA SER A 324 8.28 -1.34 -3.42
C SER A 324 8.72 -2.24 -2.26
N MET A 325 9.51 -3.28 -2.56
CA MET A 325 10.29 -4.05 -1.58
C MET A 325 11.79 -3.77 -1.71
N ASN A 326 12.15 -2.64 -2.31
CA ASN A 326 13.54 -2.25 -2.50
C ASN A 326 14.05 -1.46 -1.28
N LEU A 327 14.96 -2.07 -0.51
CA LEU A 327 15.55 -1.44 0.67
C LEU A 327 16.46 -0.25 0.32
N ASN A 328 16.87 -0.07 -0.94
CA ASN A 328 17.60 1.12 -1.38
C ASN A 328 16.69 2.34 -1.56
N GLN A 329 15.37 2.13 -1.60
CA GLN A 329 14.34 3.14 -1.80
C GLN A 329 13.48 3.29 -0.54
N ILE A 330 14.11 3.56 0.60
CA ILE A 330 13.47 3.56 1.93
C ILE A 330 12.26 4.51 2.00
N PHE A 331 12.31 5.66 1.32
CA PHE A 331 11.20 6.63 1.30
C PHE A 331 9.96 6.15 0.55
N PHE A 332 10.08 5.10 -0.26
CA PHE A 332 8.96 4.49 -0.99
C PHE A 332 8.35 3.29 -0.25
N LEU A 333 8.89 2.93 0.92
CA LEU A 333 8.35 1.85 1.75
C LEU A 333 7.10 2.34 2.48
N ASN A 334 5.99 1.65 2.26
CA ASN A 334 4.70 1.94 2.88
C ASN A 334 4.22 0.75 3.73
N ALA A 335 3.02 0.86 4.31
CA ALA A 335 2.45 -0.21 5.14
C ALA A 335 2.36 -1.57 4.41
N ASP A 336 2.06 -1.56 3.11
CA ASP A 336 1.95 -2.79 2.30
C ASP A 336 3.35 -3.40 2.07
N SER A 337 4.39 -2.58 1.88
CA SER A 337 5.80 -3.05 1.85
C SER A 337 6.18 -3.78 3.14
N PHE A 338 5.81 -3.24 4.30
CA PHE A 338 6.08 -3.88 5.59
C PHE A 338 5.30 -5.19 5.77
N LEU A 339 4.05 -5.26 5.30
CA LEU A 339 3.29 -6.51 5.26
C LEU A 339 3.97 -7.55 4.36
N ALA A 340 4.51 -7.14 3.22
CA ALA A 340 5.25 -8.03 2.34
C ALA A 340 6.54 -8.55 3.00
N PHE A 341 7.31 -7.68 3.68
CA PHE A 341 8.47 -8.15 4.48
C PHE A 341 8.06 -9.12 5.59
N PHE A 342 6.89 -8.90 6.20
CA PHE A 342 6.33 -9.83 7.19
C PHE A 342 5.99 -11.19 6.56
N VAL A 343 5.34 -11.22 5.39
CA VAL A 343 5.09 -12.45 4.63
C VAL A 343 6.38 -13.16 4.26
N LEU A 344 7.37 -12.44 3.73
CA LEU A 344 8.70 -12.99 3.43
C LEU A 344 9.33 -13.64 4.66
N THR A 345 9.25 -12.99 5.81
CA THR A 345 9.75 -13.52 7.09
C THR A 345 9.04 -14.81 7.48
N LEU A 346 7.71 -14.86 7.38
CA LEU A 346 6.92 -16.07 7.66
C LEU A 346 7.30 -17.23 6.73
N LEU A 347 7.47 -16.96 5.44
CA LEU A 347 7.87 -17.95 4.44
C LEU A 347 9.29 -18.47 4.68
N LEU A 348 10.26 -17.59 4.93
CA LEU A 348 11.63 -17.95 5.29
C LEU A 348 11.69 -18.81 6.56
N PHE A 349 10.96 -18.41 7.59
CA PHE A 349 10.91 -19.15 8.84
C PHE A 349 10.25 -20.52 8.65
N SER A 350 9.17 -20.60 7.86
CA SER A 350 8.54 -21.86 7.49
C SER A 350 9.50 -22.77 6.71
N PHE A 351 10.24 -22.21 5.75
CA PHE A 351 11.29 -22.91 5.01
C PHE A 351 12.30 -23.52 5.97
N PHE A 352 12.88 -22.70 6.85
CA PHE A 352 13.84 -23.12 7.86
C PHE A 352 13.32 -24.28 8.73
N LEU A 353 12.12 -24.15 9.30
CA LEU A 353 11.57 -25.16 10.21
C LEU A 353 11.45 -26.53 9.55
N VAL A 354 10.91 -26.58 8.33
CA VAL A 354 10.74 -27.83 7.59
C VAL A 354 12.08 -28.37 7.11
N SER A 355 12.90 -27.53 6.47
CA SER A 355 14.19 -27.96 5.90
C SER A 355 15.14 -28.47 6.98
N TYR A 356 15.18 -27.83 8.15
CA TYR A 356 16.03 -28.25 9.27
C TYR A 356 15.72 -29.68 9.72
N ARG A 357 14.44 -30.07 9.78
CA ARG A 357 14.04 -31.44 10.14
C ARG A 357 14.28 -32.44 9.02
N ILE A 358 14.03 -32.06 7.76
CA ILE A 358 14.26 -32.94 6.62
C ILE A 358 15.76 -33.25 6.46
N LEU A 359 16.63 -32.24 6.59
CA LEU A 359 18.08 -32.41 6.58
C LEU A 359 18.55 -33.33 7.73
N GLY A 360 17.94 -33.18 8.92
CA GLY A 360 18.18 -34.05 10.05
C GLY A 360 17.84 -35.52 9.77
N LEU A 361 16.70 -35.79 9.13
CA LEU A 361 16.34 -37.14 8.69
C LEU A 361 17.32 -37.67 7.65
N ALA A 362 17.69 -36.86 6.66
CA ALA A 362 18.64 -37.25 5.63
C ALA A 362 19.99 -37.62 6.25
N PHE A 363 20.44 -36.88 7.26
CA PHE A 363 21.67 -37.17 8.01
C PHE A 363 21.59 -38.45 8.85
N GLN A 364 20.47 -38.69 9.53
CA GLN A 364 20.27 -39.94 10.28
C GLN A 364 20.16 -41.15 9.33
N TYR A 365 19.41 -41.02 8.23
CA TYR A 365 19.32 -42.05 7.20
C TYR A 365 20.64 -42.22 6.44
N SER A 366 21.53 -41.24 6.36
CA SER A 366 22.87 -41.43 5.80
C SER A 366 23.83 -42.15 6.77
N ARG A 367 23.39 -42.47 8.01
CA ARG A 367 24.25 -42.98 9.10
C ARG A 367 25.43 -42.05 9.37
N HIS A 368 25.21 -40.74 9.25
CA HIS A 368 26.25 -39.73 9.50
C HIS A 368 27.45 -39.80 8.54
N HIS A 369 27.36 -40.58 7.45
CA HIS A 369 28.43 -40.67 6.45
C HIS A 369 28.37 -39.47 5.51
N PHE A 370 29.44 -38.67 5.53
CA PHE A 370 29.62 -37.50 4.66
C PHE A 370 29.37 -37.82 3.17
N VAL A 371 30.04 -38.84 2.64
CA VAL A 371 29.98 -39.20 1.21
C VAL A 371 28.55 -39.54 0.79
N VAL A 372 27.85 -40.39 1.55
CA VAL A 372 26.47 -40.78 1.23
C VAL A 372 25.56 -39.56 1.23
N TYR A 373 25.68 -38.70 2.25
CA TYR A 373 24.84 -37.51 2.36
C TYR A 373 25.01 -36.56 1.16
N PHE A 374 26.25 -36.22 0.82
CA PHE A 374 26.53 -35.27 -0.27
C PHE A 374 26.34 -35.86 -1.67
N VAL A 375 26.57 -37.16 -1.89
CA VAL A 375 26.26 -37.79 -3.18
C VAL A 375 24.76 -37.70 -3.50
N PHE A 376 23.88 -37.97 -2.53
CA PHE A 376 22.43 -37.83 -2.75
C PHE A 376 22.00 -36.37 -2.88
N PHE A 377 22.62 -35.44 -2.15
CA PHE A 377 22.38 -34.02 -2.32
C PHE A 377 22.78 -33.53 -3.72
N ILE A 378 23.98 -33.89 -4.21
CA ILE A 378 24.46 -33.52 -5.54
C ILE A 378 23.59 -34.17 -6.62
N LEU A 379 23.22 -35.44 -6.46
CA LEU A 379 22.34 -36.13 -7.41
C LEU A 379 20.98 -35.44 -7.55
N THR A 380 20.35 -35.09 -6.42
CA THR A 380 19.06 -34.37 -6.44
C THR A 380 19.20 -32.95 -6.96
N SER A 381 20.29 -32.26 -6.63
CA SER A 381 20.62 -30.93 -7.17
C SER A 381 20.80 -30.96 -8.70
N ALA A 382 21.51 -31.95 -9.24
CA ALA A 382 21.71 -32.11 -10.67
C ALA A 382 20.39 -32.33 -11.42
N ILE A 383 19.52 -33.20 -10.89
CA ILE A 383 18.18 -33.44 -11.45
C ILE A 383 17.34 -32.17 -11.42
N TYR A 384 17.34 -31.47 -10.28
CA TYR A 384 16.60 -30.22 -10.13
C TYR A 384 17.08 -29.16 -11.15
N THR A 385 18.39 -28.96 -11.27
CA THR A 385 18.98 -28.00 -12.22
C THR A 385 18.66 -28.37 -13.66
N LEU A 386 18.71 -29.65 -14.01
CA LEU A 386 18.32 -30.12 -15.35
C LEU A 386 16.85 -29.78 -15.67
N LEU A 387 15.92 -30.04 -14.73
CA LEU A 387 14.51 -29.71 -14.88
C LEU A 387 14.29 -28.20 -15.01
N CYS A 388 15.00 -27.43 -14.20
CA CYS A 388 14.91 -25.98 -14.16
C CYS A 388 15.43 -25.32 -15.45
N VAL A 389 16.54 -25.81 -16.01
CA VAL A 389 17.05 -25.38 -17.32
C VAL A 389 16.08 -25.74 -18.44
N PHE A 390 15.48 -26.94 -18.38
CA PHE A 390 14.48 -27.36 -19.36
C PHE A 390 13.26 -26.43 -19.41
N ILE A 391 12.84 -25.88 -18.26
CA ILE A 391 11.70 -24.96 -18.13
C ILE A 391 12.10 -23.49 -18.41
N HIS A 392 13.39 -23.20 -18.62
CA HIS A 392 13.92 -21.84 -18.85
C HIS A 392 13.67 -20.86 -17.68
N ASP A 393 13.58 -21.37 -16.45
CA ASP A 393 13.23 -20.59 -15.25
C ASP A 393 14.27 -20.84 -14.15
N CYS A 394 15.50 -20.44 -14.44
CA CYS A 394 16.67 -20.92 -13.71
C CYS A 394 17.57 -19.80 -13.18
N GLU A 395 17.27 -19.39 -11.94
CA GLU A 395 18.11 -18.49 -11.16
C GLU A 395 19.25 -19.23 -10.46
N LEU A 396 20.27 -19.61 -11.23
CA LEU A 396 21.37 -20.45 -10.74
C LEU A 396 22.09 -19.86 -9.51
N VAL A 397 22.17 -18.53 -9.43
CA VAL A 397 22.81 -17.81 -8.32
C VAL A 397 22.11 -18.09 -6.99
N LEU A 398 20.78 -18.28 -7.00
CA LEU A 398 20.00 -18.52 -5.79
C LEU A 398 20.25 -19.92 -5.20
N PHE A 399 20.87 -20.87 -5.93
CA PHE A 399 21.26 -22.16 -5.36
C PHE A 399 22.45 -22.09 -4.42
N ILE A 400 23.30 -21.06 -4.54
CA ILE A 400 24.51 -20.94 -3.72
C ILE A 400 24.15 -20.85 -2.22
N PRO A 401 23.23 -19.97 -1.77
CA PRO A 401 22.78 -19.96 -0.38
C PRO A 401 22.23 -21.31 0.13
N LEU A 402 21.47 -22.04 -0.70
CA LEU A 402 20.93 -23.36 -0.34
C LEU A 402 22.06 -24.37 -0.13
N LEU A 403 23.05 -24.39 -1.01
CA LEU A 403 24.22 -25.25 -0.90
C LEU A 403 25.02 -24.96 0.38
N VAL A 404 25.29 -23.68 0.65
CA VAL A 404 25.96 -23.25 1.88
C VAL A 404 25.16 -23.66 3.12
N TYR A 405 23.83 -23.51 3.09
CA TYR A 405 22.95 -23.95 4.17
C TYR A 405 23.04 -25.45 4.46
N VAL A 406 23.02 -26.31 3.42
CA VAL A 406 23.13 -27.77 3.59
C VAL A 406 24.50 -28.18 4.12
N ILE A 407 25.57 -27.52 3.67
CA ILE A 407 26.93 -27.76 4.16
C ILE A 407 27.05 -27.34 5.64
N ALA A 408 26.59 -26.13 5.96
CA ALA A 408 26.64 -25.62 7.33
C ALA A 408 25.80 -26.48 8.29
N PHE A 409 24.65 -26.97 7.83
CA PHE A 409 23.83 -27.93 8.58
C PHE A 409 24.58 -29.22 8.88
N PHE A 410 25.26 -29.81 7.88
CA PHE A 410 26.00 -31.07 8.06
C PHE A 410 27.07 -30.93 9.15
N PHE A 411 27.89 -29.88 9.10
CA PHE A 411 28.92 -29.65 10.11
C PHE A 411 28.32 -29.36 11.49
N GLN A 412 27.24 -28.57 11.54
CA GLN A 412 26.56 -28.28 12.80
C GLN A 412 26.02 -29.54 13.47
N VAL A 413 25.32 -30.40 12.74
CA VAL A 413 24.73 -31.63 13.31
C VAL A 413 25.80 -32.68 13.65
N GLN A 414 26.96 -32.65 13.00
CA GLN A 414 28.10 -33.50 13.38
C GLN A 414 28.69 -33.07 14.72
N SER A 415 28.78 -31.76 14.99
CA SER A 415 29.25 -31.23 16.28
C SER A 415 28.19 -31.33 17.39
N LEU A 416 26.92 -31.21 17.05
CA LEU A 416 25.77 -31.26 17.97
C LEU A 416 24.68 -32.21 17.42
N PRO A 417 24.77 -33.52 17.68
CA PRO A 417 23.86 -34.51 17.09
C PRO A 417 22.40 -34.41 17.57
N ASP A 418 22.16 -33.79 18.74
CA ASP A 418 20.81 -33.60 19.25
C ASP A 418 20.12 -32.42 18.55
N LEU A 419 19.35 -32.74 17.50
CA LEU A 419 18.55 -31.79 16.72
C LEU A 419 17.49 -31.03 17.54
N ASN A 420 17.28 -31.34 18.82
CA ASN A 420 16.39 -30.56 19.69
C ASN A 420 17.12 -29.46 20.45
N LYS A 421 18.46 -29.49 20.47
CA LYS A 421 19.31 -28.51 21.13
C LYS A 421 20.05 -27.71 20.09
N VAL A 422 19.43 -26.62 19.64
CA VAL A 422 20.10 -25.65 18.78
C VAL A 422 20.87 -24.69 19.68
N GLY A 423 22.21 -24.78 19.68
CA GLY A 423 23.05 -23.86 20.43
C GLY A 423 22.95 -22.43 19.90
N PHE A 424 23.26 -21.44 20.75
CA PHE A 424 23.22 -20.02 20.39
C PHE A 424 24.02 -19.70 19.11
N SER A 425 25.24 -20.24 18.99
CA SER A 425 26.08 -20.05 17.80
C SER A 425 25.43 -20.59 16.52
N SER A 426 24.66 -21.67 16.61
CA SER A 426 23.94 -22.21 15.46
C SER A 426 22.75 -21.34 15.06
N VAL A 427 22.04 -20.76 16.04
CA VAL A 427 20.97 -19.79 15.76
C VAL A 427 21.55 -18.59 15.03
N LEU A 428 22.67 -18.02 15.51
CA LEU A 428 23.34 -16.90 14.84
C LEU A 428 23.80 -17.26 13.43
N LEU A 429 24.38 -18.45 13.23
CA LEU A 429 24.81 -18.92 11.91
C LEU A 429 23.62 -19.02 10.95
N TYR A 430 22.49 -19.61 11.36
CA TYR A 430 21.32 -19.69 10.50
C TYR A 430 20.68 -18.33 10.24
N LEU A 431 20.64 -17.45 11.24
CA LEU A 431 20.17 -16.08 11.07
C LEU A 431 21.00 -15.35 10.01
N PHE A 432 22.33 -15.47 10.06
CA PHE A 432 23.23 -14.89 9.07
C PHE A 432 23.04 -15.49 7.66
N LEU A 433 22.94 -16.83 7.56
CA LEU A 433 22.71 -17.51 6.28
C LEU A 433 21.37 -17.13 5.64
N PHE A 434 20.31 -17.04 6.45
CA PHE A 434 18.99 -16.65 5.97
C PHE A 434 18.90 -15.15 5.64
N ALA A 435 19.68 -14.29 6.31
CA ALA A 435 19.84 -12.90 5.92
C ALA A 435 20.51 -12.78 4.53
N ILE A 436 21.57 -13.56 4.27
CA ILE A 436 22.19 -13.63 2.93
C ILE A 436 21.19 -14.13 1.89
N LEU A 437 20.46 -15.21 2.20
CA LEU A 437 19.44 -15.76 1.31
C LEU A 437 18.35 -14.71 1.00
N SER A 438 17.81 -14.04 2.02
CA SER A 438 16.78 -13.02 1.81
C SER A 438 17.30 -11.86 0.97
N THR A 439 18.53 -11.40 1.21
CA THR A 439 19.14 -10.32 0.44
C THR A 439 19.39 -10.72 -1.01
N ALA A 440 19.90 -11.94 -1.25
CA ALA A 440 20.11 -12.45 -2.60
C ALA A 440 18.80 -12.54 -3.38
N VAL A 441 17.76 -13.13 -2.77
CA VAL A 441 16.43 -13.27 -3.38
C VAL A 441 15.79 -11.90 -3.65
N LEU A 442 15.82 -10.98 -2.68
CA LEU A 442 15.28 -9.64 -2.84
C LEU A 442 16.03 -8.86 -3.93
N SER A 443 17.36 -8.95 -3.98
CA SER A 443 18.17 -8.25 -4.98
C SER A 443 17.87 -8.74 -6.39
N THR A 444 17.85 -10.07 -6.59
CA THR A 444 17.55 -10.68 -7.89
C THR A 444 16.17 -10.28 -8.40
N TYR A 445 15.12 -10.49 -7.60
CA TYR A 445 13.75 -10.23 -8.06
C TYR A 445 13.40 -8.74 -8.14
N ASN A 446 13.95 -7.87 -7.28
CA ASN A 446 13.81 -6.42 -7.48
C ASN A 446 14.53 -5.98 -8.76
N GLY A 447 15.69 -6.59 -9.09
CA GLY A 447 16.39 -6.33 -10.34
C GLY A 447 15.58 -6.72 -11.57
N HIS A 448 14.87 -7.86 -11.53
CA HIS A 448 13.97 -8.26 -12.61
C HIS A 448 12.79 -7.29 -12.76
N LYS A 449 12.18 -6.92 -11.63
CA LYS A 449 11.08 -5.95 -11.64
C LYS A 449 11.50 -4.61 -12.23
N GLU A 450 12.66 -4.11 -11.82
CA GLU A 450 13.21 -2.85 -12.33
C GLU A 450 13.52 -2.94 -13.83
N ALA A 451 14.09 -4.06 -14.29
CA ALA A 451 14.34 -4.28 -15.71
C ALA A 451 13.05 -4.29 -16.55
N GLU A 452 11.98 -4.92 -16.07
CA GLU A 452 10.66 -4.89 -16.73
C GLU A 452 10.05 -3.48 -16.72
N GLN A 453 10.13 -2.76 -15.60
CA GLN A 453 9.68 -1.37 -15.51
C GLN A 453 10.45 -0.47 -16.49
N ARG A 454 11.76 -0.68 -16.64
CA ARG A 454 12.60 0.06 -17.58
C ARG A 454 12.24 -0.24 -19.03
N LYS A 455 11.87 -1.48 -19.37
CA LYS A 455 11.36 -1.83 -20.72
C LYS A 455 10.06 -1.11 -21.01
N LEU A 456 9.13 -1.09 -20.06
CA LEU A 456 7.86 -0.37 -20.22
C LEU A 456 8.10 1.13 -20.40
N LEU A 457 8.98 1.73 -19.59
CA LEU A 457 9.36 3.13 -19.75
C LEU A 457 10.02 3.42 -21.11
N ALA A 458 10.85 2.50 -21.62
CA ALA A 458 11.46 2.66 -22.94
C ALA A 458 10.41 2.60 -24.07
N ILE A 459 9.39 1.75 -23.94
CA ILE A 459 8.25 1.70 -24.88
C ILE A 459 7.45 2.99 -24.81
N ASP A 460 7.15 3.48 -23.60
CA ASP A 460 6.43 4.72 -23.34
C ASP A 460 7.15 5.92 -23.98
N LEU A 461 8.45 6.07 -23.70
CA LEU A 461 9.29 7.13 -24.29
C LEU A 461 9.46 6.99 -25.82
N ALA A 462 9.48 5.77 -26.35
CA ALA A 462 9.61 5.52 -27.78
C ALA A 462 8.30 5.77 -28.55
N SER A 463 7.15 5.64 -27.89
CA SER A 463 5.85 5.95 -28.50
C SER A 463 5.75 7.42 -28.86
N GLY A 464 6.39 8.30 -28.09
CA GLY A 464 6.31 9.76 -28.26
C GLY A 464 4.92 10.35 -27.99
N GLU A 465 3.96 9.49 -27.64
CA GLU A 465 2.61 9.83 -27.22
C GLU A 465 2.62 9.86 -25.70
N ASP A 466 2.20 10.97 -25.08
CA ASP A 466 1.88 10.99 -23.66
C ASP A 466 0.42 10.55 -23.51
N PRO A 467 0.12 9.31 -23.07
CA PRO A 467 -1.24 8.82 -22.98
C PRO A 467 -2.09 9.69 -22.04
N LEU A 468 -1.44 10.38 -21.09
CA LEU A 468 -2.08 11.33 -20.20
C LEU A 468 -2.54 12.57 -20.96
N THR A 469 -1.66 13.15 -21.77
CA THR A 469 -2.00 14.28 -22.65
C THR A 469 -3.11 13.88 -23.61
N GLU A 470 -3.04 12.71 -24.22
CA GLU A 470 -4.06 12.25 -25.17
C GLU A 470 -5.42 12.05 -24.49
N TYR A 471 -5.44 11.41 -23.31
CA TYR A 471 -6.66 11.27 -22.51
C TYR A 471 -7.23 12.62 -22.06
N MET A 472 -6.37 13.56 -21.64
CA MET A 472 -6.78 14.91 -21.28
C MET A 472 -7.38 15.64 -22.48
N LEU A 473 -6.76 15.55 -23.66
CA LEU A 473 -7.26 16.13 -24.90
C LEU A 473 -8.61 15.51 -25.31
N LEU A 474 -8.79 14.19 -25.16
CA LEU A 474 -10.08 13.55 -25.41
C LEU A 474 -11.18 14.11 -24.50
N THR A 475 -10.87 14.35 -23.23
CA THR A 475 -11.82 14.95 -22.27
C THR A 475 -12.15 16.40 -22.66
N VAL A 476 -11.14 17.18 -23.06
CA VAL A 476 -11.33 18.55 -23.58
C VAL A 476 -12.24 18.56 -24.80
N VAL A 477 -12.04 17.64 -25.75
CA VAL A 477 -12.87 17.54 -26.96
C VAL A 477 -14.34 17.29 -26.61
N ASP A 478 -14.63 16.42 -25.63
CA ASP A 478 -16.00 16.16 -25.22
C ASP A 478 -16.64 17.34 -24.46
N GLU A 479 -15.87 18.08 -23.66
CA GLU A 479 -16.29 19.34 -23.06
C GLU A 479 -16.59 20.42 -24.12
N MET A 480 -15.73 20.56 -25.14
CA MET A 480 -15.89 21.51 -26.25
C MET A 480 -17.16 21.21 -27.08
N LYS A 481 -17.46 19.93 -27.32
CA LYS A 481 -18.71 19.52 -28.02
C LYS A 481 -19.97 19.88 -27.23
N ALA A 482 -19.88 19.98 -25.91
CA ALA A 482 -21.01 20.30 -25.04
C ALA A 482 -21.17 21.81 -24.81
N ASP A 483 -20.18 22.64 -25.16
CA ASP A 483 -20.23 24.09 -24.97
C ASP A 483 -20.99 24.79 -26.10
N SER A 484 -22.20 25.25 -25.76
CA SER A 484 -23.07 26.01 -26.66
C SER A 484 -22.50 27.37 -27.10
N GLN A 485 -21.68 28.02 -26.26
CA GLN A 485 -21.05 29.30 -26.58
C GLN A 485 -19.94 29.09 -27.61
N LEU A 486 -19.08 28.09 -27.41
CA LEU A 486 -18.06 27.72 -28.39
C LEU A 486 -18.70 27.32 -29.73
N LEU A 487 -19.74 26.48 -29.71
CA LEU A 487 -20.46 26.08 -30.93
C LEU A 487 -21.07 27.28 -31.67
N SER A 488 -21.54 28.30 -30.94
CA SER A 488 -22.06 29.53 -31.55
C SER A 488 -20.98 30.34 -32.25
N LEU A 489 -19.79 30.47 -31.62
CA LEU A 489 -18.64 31.16 -32.21
C LEU A 489 -18.13 30.42 -33.46
N LEU A 490 -18.00 29.09 -33.39
CA LEU A 490 -17.56 28.24 -34.50
C LEU A 490 -18.55 28.19 -35.68
N SER A 491 -19.83 28.52 -35.46
CA SER A 491 -20.83 28.57 -36.54
C SER A 491 -20.68 29.79 -37.45
N VAL A 492 -20.06 30.86 -36.94
CA VAL A 492 -19.89 32.14 -37.62
C VAL A 492 -18.45 32.33 -38.11
N SER A 493 -17.47 31.73 -37.43
CA SER A 493 -16.03 31.86 -37.74
C SER A 493 -15.64 31.61 -39.21
N PRO A 494 -16.27 30.70 -40.00
CA PRO A 494 -15.88 30.52 -41.41
C PRO A 494 -16.17 31.73 -42.31
N TYR A 495 -16.92 32.72 -41.81
CA TYR A 495 -17.40 33.87 -42.58
C TYR A 495 -16.92 35.22 -42.02
N ASP A 496 -16.25 35.23 -40.86
CA ASP A 496 -15.80 36.44 -40.17
C ASP A 496 -14.48 36.19 -39.41
N LEU A 497 -13.42 36.87 -39.84
CA LEU A 497 -12.08 36.74 -39.28
C LEU A 497 -12.01 37.19 -37.81
N ASP A 498 -12.79 38.20 -37.42
CA ASP A 498 -12.81 38.68 -36.03
C ASP A 498 -13.44 37.63 -35.10
N MET A 499 -14.37 36.83 -35.64
CA MET A 499 -15.02 35.73 -34.91
C MET A 499 -14.16 34.46 -34.90
N GLU A 500 -13.34 34.25 -35.93
CA GLU A 500 -12.30 33.21 -35.94
C GLU A 500 -11.28 33.46 -34.83
N ASP A 501 -10.74 34.68 -34.74
CA ASP A 501 -9.79 35.06 -33.70
C ASP A 501 -10.43 34.91 -32.29
N GLN A 502 -11.68 35.34 -32.11
CA GLN A 502 -12.40 35.15 -30.85
C GLN A 502 -12.63 33.68 -30.50
N ALA A 503 -12.93 32.83 -31.48
CA ALA A 503 -13.08 31.40 -31.25
C ALA A 503 -11.74 30.76 -30.85
N ILE A 504 -10.63 31.14 -31.49
CA ILE A 504 -9.28 30.67 -31.13
C ILE A 504 -8.93 31.09 -29.70
N THR A 505 -9.06 32.38 -29.37
CA THR A 505 -8.79 32.88 -28.02
C THR A 505 -9.69 32.23 -26.97
N TYR A 506 -10.97 32.00 -27.28
CA TYR A 506 -11.89 31.31 -26.38
C TYR A 506 -11.47 29.86 -26.13
N ILE A 507 -10.99 29.14 -27.16
CA ILE A 507 -10.46 27.78 -27.02
C ILE A 507 -9.19 27.79 -26.16
N GLU A 508 -8.27 28.71 -26.47
CA GLU A 508 -7.01 28.86 -25.74
C GLU A 508 -7.26 29.15 -24.27
N ASP A 509 -8.07 30.16 -23.93
CA ASP A 509 -8.29 30.60 -22.56
C ASP A 509 -9.06 29.57 -21.72
N ASN A 510 -10.11 28.95 -22.27
CA ASN A 510 -11.01 28.10 -21.49
C ASN A 510 -10.63 26.62 -21.45
N TYR A 511 -9.89 26.12 -22.46
CA TYR A 511 -9.61 24.69 -22.59
C TYR A 511 -8.12 24.34 -22.57
N LEU A 512 -7.27 25.19 -23.13
CA LEU A 512 -5.86 24.85 -23.36
C LEU A 512 -4.90 25.53 -22.38
N SER A 513 -5.13 26.77 -21.97
CA SER A 513 -4.18 27.60 -21.22
C SER A 513 -3.78 27.00 -19.86
N ASP A 514 -4.74 26.55 -19.05
CA ASP A 514 -4.48 25.96 -17.73
C ASP A 514 -4.05 24.49 -17.80
N ARG A 515 -4.44 23.79 -18.88
CA ARG A 515 -4.18 22.35 -19.07
C ARG A 515 -2.84 22.07 -19.76
N LEU A 516 -2.44 22.89 -20.74
CA LEU A 516 -1.17 22.78 -21.48
C LEU A 516 0.01 23.52 -20.82
N ARG A 517 -0.21 24.55 -19.99
CA ARG A 517 0.89 25.15 -19.19
C ARG A 517 1.56 24.18 -18.22
N LYS A 518 0.94 23.02 -17.95
CA LYS A 518 1.57 21.92 -17.20
C LYS A 518 2.71 21.24 -17.98
N TYR A 519 2.80 21.49 -19.28
CA TYR A 519 3.76 20.91 -20.22
C TYR A 519 4.69 21.94 -20.87
N GLU A 520 4.52 23.23 -20.59
CA GLU A 520 5.50 24.26 -20.92
C GLU A 520 6.59 24.28 -19.84
N TRP A 521 7.80 23.87 -20.22
CA TRP A 521 8.99 23.82 -19.37
C TRP A 521 9.76 25.14 -19.41
#